data_AF-A0A7X1FHD5-F1
#
_entry.id   AF-A0A7X1FHD5-F1
#
_cell.length_a   1.000
_cell.length_b   1.000
_cell.length_c   1.000
_cell.angle_alpha   90.00
_cell.angle_beta   90.00
_cell.angle_gamma   90.00
#
_symmetry.space_group_name_H-M   'P 1'
#
loop_
_entity.id
_entity.type
_entity.pdbx_description
1 polymer ?
#
loop_
_entity_poly.entity_id
_entity_poly.type
_entity_poly.pdbx_seq_one_letter_code
_entity_poly.pdbx_strand_id
1 'polypeptide(L)'
;MNPPPMHALVRAYGEGVWYQAASGVVGTQYVHVCEHRLDALKTLDHAGDLTLRVEAAISWQDDIFPVRRRWELLAGERHFYRSARLNAGAVKFHFDGTHETQTSYFATPYSGAGQWRGSLNLTPEHITDLVVDLDRQGIRVIAHCTGDAASDICLDAVAEARAAQSESSKRPANSSKIRPMPRSNQ
;
A
#
# COMPACT_ATOMS: atom_id res chain seq x y z
N MET A 1 -15.25 -8.45 -13.88
CA MET A 1 -14.59 -9.77 -13.84
C MET A 1 -14.98 -10.44 -12.52
N ASN A 2 -15.34 -11.72 -12.52
CA ASN A 2 -15.62 -12.44 -11.27
C ASN A 2 -14.31 -12.62 -10.49
N PRO A 3 -14.32 -12.54 -9.15
CA PRO A 3 -13.13 -12.79 -8.37
C PRO A 3 -12.65 -14.24 -8.58
N PRO A 4 -11.33 -14.51 -8.56
CA PRO A 4 -10.82 -15.86 -8.66
C PRO A 4 -11.42 -16.76 -7.56
N PRO A 5 -11.66 -18.06 -7.83
CA PRO A 5 -12.24 -18.94 -6.82
C PRO A 5 -11.32 -19.08 -5.60
N MET A 6 -11.90 -19.20 -4.41
CA MET A 6 -11.16 -19.19 -3.13
C MET A 6 -10.05 -20.24 -3.07
N HIS A 7 -10.33 -21.48 -3.49
CA HIS A 7 -9.33 -22.56 -3.47
C HIS A 7 -8.10 -22.23 -4.34
N ALA A 8 -8.29 -21.51 -5.45
CA ALA A 8 -7.17 -21.10 -6.32
C ALA A 8 -6.34 -20.00 -5.68
N LEU A 9 -6.96 -19.04 -4.97
CA LEU A 9 -6.25 -18.01 -4.22
C LEU A 9 -5.47 -18.58 -3.04
N VAL A 10 -6.09 -19.47 -2.26
CA VAL A 10 -5.43 -20.17 -1.14
C VAL A 10 -4.21 -20.93 -1.65
N ARG A 11 -4.37 -21.70 -2.74
CA ARG A 11 -3.24 -22.41 -3.36
C ARG A 11 -2.14 -21.45 -3.83
N ALA A 12 -2.49 -20.41 -4.59
CA ALA A 12 -1.50 -19.48 -5.15
C ALA A 12 -0.73 -18.71 -4.06
N TYR A 13 -1.41 -18.24 -3.02
CA TYR A 13 -0.74 -17.61 -1.89
C TYR A 13 0.10 -18.61 -1.09
N GLY A 14 -0.38 -19.83 -0.87
CA GLY A 14 0.36 -20.89 -0.18
C GLY A 14 1.68 -21.22 -0.89
N GLU A 15 1.63 -21.46 -2.19
CA GLU A 15 2.83 -21.68 -3.02
C GLU A 15 3.76 -20.46 -3.00
N GLY A 16 3.20 -19.25 -3.10
CA GLY A 16 3.97 -18.01 -3.09
C GLY A 16 4.70 -17.75 -1.76
N VAL A 17 4.05 -17.96 -0.62
CA VAL A 17 4.71 -17.78 0.69
C VAL A 17 5.72 -18.88 0.97
N TRP A 18 5.45 -20.12 0.54
CA TRP A 18 6.40 -21.21 0.64
C TRP A 18 7.66 -20.96 -0.19
N TYR A 19 7.51 -20.53 -1.45
CA TYR A 19 8.63 -20.23 -2.33
C TYR A 19 9.53 -19.12 -1.76
N GLN A 20 8.92 -18.05 -1.25
CA GLN A 20 9.64 -16.95 -0.59
C GLN A 20 10.37 -17.45 0.67
N ALA A 21 9.68 -18.21 1.53
CA ALA A 21 10.26 -18.72 2.77
C ALA A 21 11.42 -19.69 2.51
N ALA A 22 11.31 -20.55 1.49
CA ALA A 22 12.38 -21.46 1.06
C ALA A 22 13.64 -20.71 0.61
N SER A 23 13.50 -19.45 0.19
CA SER A 23 14.59 -18.55 -0.18
C SER A 23 15.12 -17.71 0.99
N GLY A 24 14.70 -17.99 2.23
CA GLY A 24 15.12 -17.26 3.43
C GLY A 24 14.32 -15.98 3.73
N VAL A 25 13.24 -15.70 2.98
CA VAL A 25 12.38 -14.53 3.23
C VAL A 25 11.51 -14.78 4.47
N VAL A 26 11.63 -13.92 5.48
CA VAL A 26 10.89 -14.04 6.75
C VAL A 26 9.64 -13.16 6.84
N GLY A 27 9.42 -12.31 5.84
CA GLY A 27 8.21 -11.50 5.74
C GLY A 27 8.07 -10.85 4.37
N THR A 28 6.82 -10.57 4.00
CA THR A 28 6.46 -10.00 2.70
C THR A 28 5.30 -9.02 2.83
N GLN A 29 5.17 -8.14 1.84
CA GLN A 29 4.03 -7.26 1.70
C GLN A 29 3.20 -7.68 0.49
N TYR A 30 1.93 -8.01 0.72
CA TYR A 30 0.96 -8.15 -0.37
C TYR A 30 0.21 -6.85 -0.55
N VAL A 31 0.52 -6.16 -1.64
CA VAL A 31 -0.10 -4.91 -2.03
C VAL A 31 -1.33 -5.18 -2.88
N HIS A 32 -2.28 -4.23 -2.86
CA HIS A 32 -3.56 -4.34 -3.53
C HIS A 32 -4.35 -5.59 -3.10
N VAL A 33 -4.78 -5.64 -1.84
CA VAL A 33 -5.73 -6.67 -1.38
C VAL A 33 -7.15 -6.12 -1.29
N CYS A 34 -8.11 -6.99 -1.59
CA CYS A 34 -9.53 -6.82 -1.28
C CYS A 34 -9.96 -7.83 -0.21
N GLU A 35 -11.22 -7.77 0.23
CA GLU A 35 -11.80 -8.68 1.22
C GLU A 35 -11.57 -10.16 0.85
N HIS A 36 -11.82 -10.51 -0.40
CA HIS A 36 -11.72 -11.88 -0.90
C HIS A 36 -10.29 -12.43 -0.83
N ARG A 37 -9.29 -11.56 -1.02
CA ARG A 37 -7.86 -11.91 -0.88
C ARG A 37 -7.45 -12.01 0.59
N LEU A 38 -7.99 -11.15 1.45
CA LEU A 38 -7.77 -11.22 2.90
C LEU A 38 -8.34 -12.51 3.49
N ASP A 39 -9.52 -12.96 3.03
CA ASP A 39 -10.13 -14.22 3.45
C ASP A 39 -9.27 -15.43 3.06
N ALA A 40 -8.63 -15.40 1.88
CA ALA A 40 -7.72 -16.46 1.45
C ALA A 40 -6.45 -16.51 2.33
N LEU A 41 -5.87 -15.34 2.64
CA LEU A 41 -4.73 -15.25 3.56
C LEU A 41 -5.11 -15.71 4.98
N LYS A 42 -6.31 -15.39 5.44
CA LYS A 42 -6.82 -15.84 6.75
C LYS A 42 -7.03 -17.35 6.79
N THR A 43 -7.50 -17.94 5.70
CA THR A 43 -7.65 -19.39 5.56
C THR A 43 -6.29 -20.09 5.68
N LEU A 44 -5.25 -19.58 5.01
CA LEU A 44 -3.88 -20.10 5.14
C LEU A 44 -3.32 -19.92 6.56
N ASP A 45 -3.54 -18.76 7.17
CA ASP A 45 -3.13 -18.47 8.55
C ASP A 45 -3.79 -19.45 9.54
N HIS A 46 -5.08 -19.73 9.39
CA HIS A 46 -5.82 -20.70 10.21
C HIS A 46 -5.36 -22.14 10.01
N ALA A 47 -4.97 -22.50 8.78
CA ALA A 47 -4.41 -23.82 8.48
C ALA A 47 -2.97 -24.01 8.98
N GLY A 48 -2.28 -22.92 9.36
CA GLY A 48 -0.86 -22.96 9.74
C GLY A 48 0.11 -22.90 8.55
N ASP A 49 -0.41 -22.68 7.34
CA ASP A 49 0.35 -22.70 6.09
C ASP A 49 0.99 -21.34 5.73
N LEU A 50 0.73 -20.30 6.54
CA LEU A 50 1.36 -18.99 6.37
C LEU A 50 2.79 -18.99 6.94
N THR A 51 3.73 -19.48 6.14
CA THR A 51 5.13 -19.78 6.55
C THR A 51 5.98 -18.56 6.90
N LEU A 52 5.60 -17.36 6.46
CA LEU A 52 6.28 -16.09 6.71
C LEU A 52 5.30 -15.01 7.21
N ARG A 53 5.80 -13.86 7.68
CA ARG A 53 4.93 -12.74 8.09
C ARG A 53 4.40 -12.00 6.88
N VAL A 54 3.09 -11.92 6.74
CA VAL A 54 2.40 -11.16 5.69
C VAL A 54 1.85 -9.87 6.24
N GLU A 55 2.23 -8.78 5.60
CA GLU A 55 1.59 -7.49 5.75
C GLU A 55 0.75 -7.20 4.49
N ALA A 56 -0.56 -7.11 4.67
CA ALA A 56 -1.48 -6.87 3.58
C ALA A 56 -1.86 -5.38 3.51
N ALA A 57 -1.80 -4.81 2.31
CA ALA A 57 -2.17 -3.43 2.04
C ALA A 57 -3.42 -3.36 1.16
N ILE A 58 -4.51 -2.88 1.75
CA ILE A 58 -5.83 -2.80 1.11
C ILE A 58 -5.79 -1.80 -0.04
N SER A 59 -6.37 -2.13 -1.20
CA SER A 59 -6.42 -1.18 -2.32
C SER A 59 -7.22 0.07 -1.95
N TRP A 60 -6.61 1.25 -2.09
CA TRP A 60 -7.27 2.53 -1.85
C TRP A 60 -8.30 2.88 -2.93
N GLN A 61 -8.04 2.49 -4.18
CA GLN A 61 -8.97 2.65 -5.30
C GLN A 61 -9.38 1.29 -5.86
N ASP A 62 -10.40 1.29 -6.72
CA ASP A 62 -10.86 0.11 -7.45
C ASP A 62 -10.11 -0.08 -8.78
N ASP A 63 -8.93 0.52 -8.89
CA ASP A 63 -8.07 0.57 -10.08
C ASP A 63 -7.45 -0.79 -10.43
N ILE A 64 -7.01 -1.55 -9.42
CA ILE A 64 -6.45 -2.89 -9.58
C ILE A 64 -7.44 -3.97 -9.16
N PHE A 65 -8.05 -3.81 -7.98
CA PHE A 65 -9.10 -4.71 -7.50
C PHE A 65 -10.20 -3.89 -6.85
N PRO A 66 -11.48 -4.19 -7.16
CA PRO A 66 -12.58 -3.58 -6.43
C PRO A 66 -12.56 -4.03 -4.97
N VAL A 67 -12.70 -3.09 -4.04
CA VAL A 67 -12.80 -3.34 -2.60
C VAL A 67 -14.15 -2.84 -2.12
N ARG A 68 -15.17 -3.70 -2.14
CA ARG A 68 -16.57 -3.29 -1.87
C ARG A 68 -16.75 -2.77 -0.45
N ARG A 69 -16.00 -3.34 0.50
CA ARG A 69 -16.10 -3.06 1.94
C ARG A 69 -14.94 -2.21 2.45
N ARG A 70 -14.38 -1.34 1.60
CA ARG A 70 -13.17 -0.56 1.91
C ARG A 70 -13.34 0.22 3.21
N TRP A 71 -14.45 0.93 3.35
CA TRP A 71 -14.67 1.81 4.49
C TRP A 71 -14.82 1.04 5.79
N GLU A 72 -15.51 -0.10 5.78
CA GLU A 72 -15.66 -0.98 6.94
C GLU A 72 -14.31 -1.59 7.36
N LEU A 73 -13.51 -2.04 6.40
CA LEU A 73 -12.15 -2.53 6.65
C LEU A 73 -11.27 -1.44 7.28
N LEU A 74 -11.28 -0.23 6.73
CA LEU A 74 -10.49 0.90 7.24
C LEU A 74 -11.03 1.45 8.57
N ALA A 75 -12.34 1.40 8.81
CA ALA A 75 -12.95 1.78 10.08
C ALA A 75 -12.60 0.83 11.23
N GLY A 76 -12.20 -0.42 10.95
CA GLY A 76 -11.69 -1.32 11.98
C GLY A 76 -11.76 -2.81 11.67
N GLU A 77 -12.58 -3.24 10.71
CA GLU A 77 -12.74 -4.67 10.44
C GLU A 77 -11.45 -5.34 9.96
N ARG A 78 -10.49 -4.58 9.42
CA ARG A 78 -9.15 -5.09 9.09
C ARG A 78 -8.47 -5.80 10.29
N HIS A 79 -8.82 -5.45 11.52
CA HIS A 79 -8.28 -6.07 12.73
C HIS A 79 -8.74 -7.52 12.94
N PHE A 80 -9.89 -7.92 12.37
CA PHE A 80 -10.35 -9.31 12.38
C PHE A 80 -9.32 -10.28 11.76
N TYR A 81 -8.61 -9.82 10.74
CA TYR A 81 -7.61 -10.63 10.04
C TYR A 81 -6.31 -10.82 10.84
N ARG A 82 -6.07 -9.98 11.85
CA ARG A 82 -4.78 -9.91 12.57
C ARG A 82 -4.44 -11.24 13.25
N SER A 83 -3.20 -11.67 13.11
CA SER A 83 -2.60 -12.82 13.80
C SER A 83 -1.10 -12.58 14.06
N ALA A 84 -0.38 -13.61 14.51
CA ALA A 84 1.08 -13.56 14.63
C ALA A 84 1.77 -13.49 13.25
N ARG A 85 1.11 -13.94 12.17
CA ARG A 85 1.67 -14.03 10.82
C ARG A 85 0.96 -13.13 9.81
N LEU A 86 -0.25 -12.65 10.08
CA LEU A 86 -1.02 -11.80 9.17
C LEU A 86 -1.39 -10.45 9.80
N ASN A 87 -1.18 -9.35 9.07
CA ASN A 87 -1.65 -8.02 9.47
C ASN A 87 -2.13 -7.20 8.26
N ALA A 88 -3.39 -6.76 8.27
CA ALA A 88 -3.98 -5.89 7.24
C ALA A 88 -3.91 -4.41 7.66
N GLY A 89 -2.72 -3.94 8.01
CA GLY A 89 -2.50 -2.63 8.66
C GLY A 89 -2.11 -1.49 7.72
N ALA A 90 -2.28 -1.65 6.41
CA ALA A 90 -1.85 -0.68 5.42
C ALA A 90 -2.89 -0.52 4.30
N VAL A 91 -2.77 0.56 3.55
CA VAL A 91 -3.39 0.76 2.24
C VAL A 91 -2.31 0.89 1.17
N LYS A 92 -2.63 0.48 -0.05
CA LYS A 92 -1.81 0.72 -1.23
C LYS A 92 -2.54 1.68 -2.16
N PHE A 93 -1.87 2.73 -2.61
CA PHE A 93 -2.41 3.73 -3.52
C PHE A 93 -1.38 4.13 -4.59
N HIS A 94 -1.83 4.35 -5.84
CA HIS A 94 -1.06 4.96 -6.91
C HIS A 94 -1.26 6.47 -6.90
N PHE A 95 -0.22 7.25 -6.61
CA PHE A 95 -0.33 8.71 -6.66
C PHE A 95 -0.25 9.22 -8.10
N ASP A 96 0.50 8.52 -8.95
CA ASP A 96 0.63 8.79 -10.37
C ASP A 96 0.56 7.49 -11.19
N GLY A 97 0.72 7.61 -12.51
CA GLY A 97 0.74 6.48 -13.43
C GLY A 97 2.15 5.90 -13.67
N THR A 98 2.36 5.34 -14.86
CA THR A 98 3.62 4.68 -15.23
C THR A 98 4.38 5.45 -16.31
N HIS A 99 5.70 5.25 -16.35
CA HIS A 99 6.56 6.00 -17.26
C HIS A 99 6.29 5.61 -18.72
N GLU A 100 6.04 4.33 -18.98
CA GLU A 100 5.84 3.74 -20.31
C GLU A 100 4.59 4.29 -21.00
N THR A 101 3.55 4.58 -20.21
CA THR A 101 2.30 5.19 -20.70
C THR A 101 2.36 6.72 -20.65
N GLN A 102 3.51 7.29 -20.28
CA GLN A 102 3.72 8.71 -20.04
C GLN A 102 2.73 9.33 -19.05
N THR A 103 2.30 8.60 -18.02
CA THR A 103 1.31 9.09 -17.05
C THR A 103 1.91 9.41 -15.67
N SER A 104 3.18 9.08 -15.44
CA SER A 104 3.91 9.44 -14.21
C SER A 104 4.13 10.94 -14.11
N TYR A 105 3.97 11.50 -12.91
CA TYR A 105 3.94 12.95 -12.72
C TYR A 105 5.33 13.52 -12.41
N PHE A 106 5.92 14.21 -13.39
CA PHE A 106 7.30 14.71 -13.34
C PHE A 106 7.42 16.23 -13.09
N ALA A 107 8.57 16.62 -12.53
CA ALA A 107 8.99 18.00 -12.32
C ALA A 107 9.30 18.73 -13.65
N THR A 108 9.51 17.97 -14.72
CA THR A 108 9.78 18.48 -16.07
C THR A 108 8.93 17.76 -17.12
N PRO A 109 8.59 18.41 -18.25
CA PRO A 109 7.81 17.77 -19.32
C PRO A 109 8.49 16.55 -19.92
N TYR A 110 7.68 15.59 -20.35
CA TYR A 110 8.16 14.46 -21.15
C TYR A 110 8.76 14.96 -22.47
N SER A 111 9.90 14.39 -22.84
CA SER A 111 10.54 14.70 -24.13
C SER A 111 9.59 14.41 -25.29
N GLY A 112 9.40 15.38 -26.17
CA GLY A 112 8.50 15.26 -27.33
C GLY A 112 7.00 15.37 -27.01
N ALA A 113 6.60 15.58 -25.75
CA ALA A 113 5.20 15.69 -25.35
C ALA A 113 4.74 17.13 -25.03
N GLY A 114 5.48 18.14 -25.51
CA GLY A 114 5.18 19.55 -25.28
C GLY A 114 5.27 19.92 -23.79
N GLN A 115 4.16 20.38 -23.20
CA GLN A 115 4.07 20.74 -21.78
C GLN A 115 3.54 19.59 -20.90
N TRP A 116 3.30 18.42 -21.48
CA TRP A 116 2.78 17.28 -20.75
C TRP A 116 3.80 16.74 -19.75
N ARG A 117 3.38 16.60 -18.49
CA ARG A 117 4.22 16.20 -17.35
C ARG A 117 3.69 14.95 -16.65
N GLY A 118 2.76 14.24 -17.27
CA GLY A 118 1.96 13.21 -16.59
C GLY A 118 0.85 13.81 -15.73
N SER A 119 0.28 12.98 -14.85
CA SER A 119 -0.85 13.38 -14.00
C SER A 119 -0.84 12.67 -12.66
N LEU A 120 -1.37 13.33 -11.64
CA LEU A 120 -1.67 12.72 -10.35
C LEU A 120 -3.09 12.15 -10.36
N ASN A 121 -3.31 11.08 -9.60
CA ASN A 121 -4.63 10.47 -9.39
C ASN A 121 -5.49 11.23 -8.38
N LEU A 122 -4.87 12.05 -7.52
CA LEU A 122 -5.52 12.99 -6.61
C LEU A 122 -4.75 14.32 -6.64
N THR A 123 -5.39 15.41 -6.21
CA THR A 123 -4.67 16.68 -6.04
C THR A 123 -3.64 16.57 -4.91
N PRO A 124 -2.57 17.38 -4.91
CA PRO A 124 -1.58 17.38 -3.84
C PRO A 124 -2.19 17.58 -2.43
N GLU A 125 -3.22 18.42 -2.34
CA GLU A 125 -3.94 18.69 -1.09
C GLU A 125 -4.66 17.44 -0.59
N HIS A 126 -5.42 16.76 -1.47
CA HIS A 126 -6.10 15.52 -1.12
C HIS A 126 -5.13 14.37 -0.79
N ILE A 127 -3.96 14.32 -1.43
CA ILE A 127 -2.90 13.37 -1.07
C ILE A 127 -2.42 13.64 0.36
N THR A 128 -2.18 14.91 0.70
CA THR A 128 -1.72 15.31 2.03
C THR A 128 -2.75 14.98 3.09
N ASP A 129 -4.00 15.39 2.89
CA ASP A 129 -5.11 15.11 3.82
C ASP A 129 -5.28 13.60 4.04
N LEU A 130 -5.25 12.81 2.96
CA LEU A 130 -5.33 11.35 3.01
C LEU A 130 -4.21 10.73 3.86
N VAL A 131 -2.97 11.16 3.64
CA VAL A 131 -1.81 10.60 4.35
C VAL A 131 -1.87 10.98 5.83
N VAL A 132 -2.20 12.22 6.15
CA VAL A 132 -2.36 12.70 7.53
C VAL A 132 -3.47 11.94 8.26
N ASP A 133 -4.64 11.77 7.63
CA ASP A 133 -5.79 11.13 8.27
C ASP A 133 -5.60 9.62 8.47
N LEU A 134 -4.97 8.93 7.52
CA LEU A 134 -4.65 7.50 7.67
C LEU A 134 -3.56 7.28 8.72
N ASP A 135 -2.56 8.15 8.78
CA ASP A 135 -1.51 8.10 9.79
C ASP A 135 -2.07 8.33 11.21
N ARG A 136 -3.00 9.27 11.39
CA ARG A 136 -3.76 9.46 12.66
C ARG A 136 -4.54 8.22 13.09
N GLN A 137 -5.03 7.43 12.13
CA GLN A 137 -5.73 6.17 12.38
C GLN A 137 -4.80 4.97 12.56
N GLY A 138 -3.47 5.18 12.50
CA GLY A 138 -2.46 4.12 12.57
C GLY A 138 -2.49 3.18 11.36
N ILE A 139 -2.99 3.65 10.21
CA ILE A 139 -3.02 2.93 8.93
C ILE A 139 -1.87 3.43 8.08
N ARG A 140 -0.97 2.53 7.67
CA ARG A 140 0.17 2.92 6.83
C ARG A 140 -0.25 3.11 5.39
N VAL A 141 0.32 4.11 4.73
CA VAL A 141 0.17 4.33 3.28
C VAL A 141 1.40 3.77 2.57
N ILE A 142 1.17 2.87 1.61
CA ILE A 142 2.15 2.45 0.62
C ILE A 142 1.80 3.19 -0.67
N ALA A 143 2.58 4.19 -1.03
CA ALA A 143 2.37 4.95 -2.25
C ALA A 143 3.20 4.37 -3.41
N HIS A 144 2.59 4.27 -4.58
CA HIS A 144 3.32 4.18 -5.85
C HIS A 144 3.49 5.58 -6.39
N CYS A 145 4.75 5.99 -6.50
CA CYS A 145 5.18 7.26 -7.08
C CYS A 145 6.29 6.93 -8.08
N THR A 146 6.03 7.12 -9.36
CA THR A 146 7.04 6.87 -10.41
C THR A 146 7.75 8.15 -10.80
N GLY A 147 7.01 9.25 -10.91
CA GLY A 147 7.55 10.56 -11.19
C GLY A 147 8.23 11.19 -9.99
N ASP A 148 9.21 12.05 -10.24
CA ASP A 148 9.93 12.80 -9.21
C ASP A 148 9.01 13.80 -8.50
N ALA A 149 8.19 14.56 -9.21
CA ALA A 149 7.22 15.48 -8.61
C ALA A 149 6.15 14.74 -7.78
N ALA A 150 5.70 13.56 -8.20
CA ALA A 150 4.82 12.71 -7.37
C ALA A 150 5.51 12.25 -6.08
N SER A 151 6.81 11.94 -6.16
CA SER A 151 7.60 11.53 -5.01
C SER A 151 7.81 12.69 -4.02
N ASP A 152 8.08 13.90 -4.51
CA ASP A 152 8.21 15.09 -3.67
C ASP A 152 6.91 15.37 -2.91
N ILE A 153 5.76 15.36 -3.59
CA ILE A 153 4.44 15.53 -2.96
C ILE A 153 4.18 14.46 -1.89
N CYS A 154 4.55 13.21 -2.16
CA CYS A 154 4.42 12.13 -1.18
C CYS A 154 5.27 12.36 0.07
N LEU A 155 6.50 12.84 -0.11
CA LEU A 155 7.41 13.16 0.99
C LEU A 155 6.90 14.36 1.81
N ASP A 156 6.37 15.39 1.16
CA ASP A 156 5.76 16.55 1.81
C ASP A 156 4.53 16.12 2.64
N ALA A 157 3.66 15.28 2.09
CA ALA A 157 2.51 14.72 2.80
C ALA A 157 2.93 13.91 4.04
N VAL A 158 4.02 13.14 3.95
CA VAL A 158 4.58 12.40 5.10
C VAL A 158 5.18 13.35 6.14
N ALA A 159 5.83 14.44 5.71
CA ALA A 159 6.34 15.46 6.61
C ALA A 159 5.21 16.14 7.38
N GLU A 160 4.12 16.49 6.70
CA GLU A 160 2.92 17.08 7.31
C GLU A 160 2.27 16.12 8.33
N ALA A 161 2.12 14.84 7.98
CA ALA A 161 1.61 13.84 8.93
C ALA A 161 2.44 13.76 10.22
N ARG A 162 3.77 13.83 10.10
CA ARG A 162 4.68 13.85 11.26
C ARG A 162 4.58 15.15 12.06
N ALA A 163 4.40 16.29 11.42
CA ALA A 163 4.21 17.58 12.08
C ALA A 163 2.89 17.59 12.86
N ALA A 164 1.78 17.19 12.22
CA ALA A 164 0.47 17.07 12.83
C ALA A 164 0.45 16.08 14.01
N GLN A 165 1.21 14.98 13.95
CA GLN A 165 1.40 14.10 15.10
C GLN A 165 2.17 14.78 16.23
N SER A 166 3.20 15.57 15.93
CA SER A 166 4.02 16.24 16.95
C SER A 166 3.22 17.30 17.74
N GLU A 167 2.27 17.97 17.09
CA GLU A 167 1.32 18.87 17.75
C GLU A 167 0.26 18.12 18.57
N SER A 168 -0.08 16.89 18.15
CA SER A 168 -1.16 16.08 18.74
C SER A 168 -0.69 15.07 19.82
N SER A 169 0.57 14.62 19.80
CA SER A 169 1.04 13.45 20.56
C SER A 169 1.92 13.75 21.77
N LYS A 170 1.33 13.45 22.93
CA LYS A 170 2.00 12.84 24.11
C LYS A 170 2.11 11.29 23.99
N ARG A 171 2.30 10.72 22.79
CA ARG A 171 2.48 9.25 22.56
C ARG A 171 3.49 8.96 21.43
N PRO A 172 4.20 7.80 21.48
CA PRO A 172 5.36 7.56 20.60
C PRO A 172 4.97 7.18 19.17
N ALA A 173 5.77 7.65 18.22
CA ALA A 173 5.53 7.60 16.78
C ALA A 173 5.49 6.19 16.16
N ASN A 174 4.56 5.96 15.25
CA ASN A 174 4.47 4.75 14.40
C ASN A 174 5.27 4.89 13.08
N SER A 175 5.87 6.07 12.85
CA SER A 175 6.58 6.46 11.62
C SER A 175 7.94 5.79 11.41
N SER A 176 8.39 4.94 12.36
CA SER A 176 9.67 4.22 12.27
C SER A 176 9.72 3.08 11.24
N LYS A 177 8.65 2.87 10.45
CA LYS A 177 8.53 1.75 9.49
C LYS A 177 8.37 2.15 8.02
N ILE A 178 8.46 3.43 7.67
CA ILE A 178 8.49 3.87 6.27
C ILE A 178 9.97 3.92 5.84
N ARG A 179 10.46 2.87 5.19
CA ARG A 179 11.77 2.88 4.54
C ARG A 179 11.58 3.34 3.09
N PRO A 180 12.12 4.51 2.69
CA PRO A 180 12.29 4.77 1.26
C PRO A 180 13.24 3.71 0.68
N MET A 181 12.91 3.21 -0.52
CA MET A 181 13.85 2.42 -1.32
C MET A 181 15.14 3.24 -1.50
N PRO A 182 16.34 2.65 -1.30
CA PRO A 182 17.57 3.38 -1.52
C PRO A 182 17.65 3.82 -2.98
N ARG A 183 17.93 5.11 -3.21
CA ARG A 183 18.28 5.61 -4.54
C ARG A 183 19.52 4.84 -5.01
N SER A 184 19.38 4.06 -6.08
CA SER A 184 20.51 3.51 -6.80
C SER A 184 21.20 4.67 -7.53
N ASN A 185 22.32 5.14 -6.97
CA ASN A 185 23.29 5.92 -7.75
C ASN A 185 24.01 4.95 -8.69
N GLN A 186 23.62 4.93 -9.97
CA GLN A 186 24.52 4.76 -11.11
C GLN A 186 23.99 5.59 -12.28
#